data_AF-A0A6P6W506-F1
#
_entry.id   AF-A0A6P6W506-F1
#
_cell.length_a   1.000
_cell.length_b   1.000
_cell.length_c   1.000
_cell.angle_alpha   90.00
_cell.angle_beta   90.00
_cell.angle_gamma   90.00
#
_symmetry.space_group_name_H-M   'P 1'
#
loop_
_entity.id
_entity.type
_entity.pdbx_description
1 polymer ?
#
loop_
_entity_poly.entity_id
_entity_poly.type
_entity_poly.pdbx_seq_one_letter_code
_entity_poly.pdbx_strand_id
1 'polypeptide(L)'
;MESSAPELISAMAGGWNAKLIVEAWTNGGAAPKNSIGLAIAARHSGGRHVCIVADEKSRQEYTCAMQNRPAGIALPEVMVGEAEELMGRLTGIDFLVVDGHCKDFTRVFSFAKFSHLGAVLVCKNASRKTFSWFRWNKVLDSAVSVVNSRNLPIGSGIDIAYVAGEKRCSGKVTKGWITHMDQQSGEEHVFRR
;
A
#
# COMPACT_ATOMS: atom_id res chain seq x y z
N MET A 1 23.84 -4.70 1.23
CA MET A 1 23.06 -4.19 0.09
C MET A 1 21.87 -3.45 0.68
N GLU A 2 21.86 -2.12 0.61
CA GLU A 2 20.69 -1.35 1.05
C GLU A 2 19.50 -1.72 0.16
N SER A 3 18.40 -2.13 0.80
CA SER A 3 17.17 -2.45 0.09
C SER A 3 16.60 -1.17 -0.50
N SER A 4 16.43 -1.09 -1.82
CA SER A 4 15.76 0.02 -2.53
C SER A 4 14.23 0.06 -2.34
N ALA A 5 13.70 -0.81 -1.48
CA ALA A 5 12.28 -0.93 -1.20
C ALA A 5 11.67 0.37 -0.62
N PRO A 6 12.27 1.04 0.39
CA PRO A 6 11.70 2.27 0.95
C PRO A 6 11.61 3.41 -0.07
N GLU A 7 12.64 3.58 -0.90
CA GLU A 7 12.70 4.61 -1.94
C GLU A 7 11.65 4.33 -3.03
N LEU A 8 11.50 3.07 -3.45
CA LEU A 8 10.45 2.69 -4.39
C LEU A 8 9.06 2.97 -3.82
N ILE A 9 8.77 2.52 -2.60
CA ILE A 9 7.46 2.67 -1.97
C ILE A 9 7.10 4.15 -1.79
N SER A 10 8.05 4.97 -1.34
CA SER A 10 7.85 6.41 -1.21
C SER A 10 7.67 7.11 -2.56
N ALA A 11 8.43 6.74 -3.58
CA ALA A 11 8.26 7.24 -4.94
C ALA A 11 6.88 6.88 -5.51
N MET A 12 6.39 5.67 -5.26
CA MET A 12 5.03 5.26 -5.66
C MET A 12 3.95 6.07 -4.95
N ALA A 13 4.06 6.26 -3.63
CA ALA A 13 3.11 7.06 -2.87
C ALA A 13 3.08 8.52 -3.35
N GLY A 14 4.26 9.10 -3.60
CA GLY A 14 4.38 10.46 -4.15
C GLY A 14 3.85 10.56 -5.59
N GLY A 15 4.17 9.59 -6.44
CA GLY A 15 3.70 9.53 -7.83
C GLY A 15 2.19 9.31 -7.96
N TRP A 16 1.58 8.61 -7.01
CA TRP A 16 0.12 8.48 -6.91
C TRP A 16 -0.57 9.75 -6.39
N ASN A 17 0.19 10.73 -5.87
CA ASN A 17 -0.34 11.92 -5.19
C ASN A 17 -1.30 11.55 -4.04
N ALA A 18 -0.93 10.53 -3.26
CA ALA A 18 -1.77 9.95 -2.21
C ALA A 18 -2.15 10.99 -1.13
N LYS A 19 -3.45 11.14 -0.84
CA LYS A 19 -3.97 12.04 0.21
C LYS A 19 -4.10 11.34 1.55
N LEU A 20 -4.42 10.05 1.55
CA LEU A 20 -4.35 9.20 2.73
C LEU A 20 -3.40 8.02 2.48
N ILE A 21 -2.26 8.06 3.17
CA ILE A 21 -1.28 6.99 3.22
C ILE A 21 -1.45 6.26 4.55
N VAL A 22 -1.64 4.94 4.50
CA VAL A 22 -1.75 4.08 5.68
C VAL A 22 -0.66 3.02 5.62
N GLU A 23 0.05 2.83 6.73
CA GLU A 23 0.92 1.67 6.92
C GLU A 23 0.49 0.84 8.14
N ALA A 24 0.51 -0.48 8.00
CA ALA A 24 0.39 -1.40 9.13
C ALA A 24 1.80 -1.87 9.51
N TRP A 25 2.30 -1.38 10.64
CA TRP A 25 3.65 -1.63 11.12
C TRP A 25 3.67 -2.76 12.15
N THR A 26 4.64 -3.65 12.02
CA THR A 26 4.84 -4.78 12.94
C THR A 26 6.21 -4.70 13.60
N ASN A 27 6.25 -4.99 14.91
CA ASN A 27 7.50 -5.05 15.67
C ASN A 27 8.46 -6.11 15.07
N GLY A 28 9.75 -5.76 14.97
CA GLY A 28 10.78 -6.61 14.34
C GLY A 28 10.79 -6.61 12.80
N GLY A 29 9.94 -5.81 12.15
CA GLY A 29 9.93 -5.61 10.69
C GLY A 29 11.06 -4.68 10.20
N ALA A 30 11.23 -4.61 8.87
CA ALA A 30 12.24 -3.76 8.26
C ALA A 30 12.09 -2.29 8.68
N ALA A 31 13.22 -1.68 9.08
CA ALA A 31 13.44 -0.34 9.64
C ALA A 31 12.41 0.77 9.30
N PRO A 32 12.28 1.82 10.15
CA PRO A 32 11.44 3.01 9.93
C PRO A 32 11.75 3.79 8.62
N LYS A 33 12.72 3.35 7.81
CA LYS A 33 13.04 3.93 6.50
C LYS A 33 11.80 4.04 5.60
N ASN A 34 10.93 3.03 5.60
CA ASN A 34 9.65 3.10 4.85
C ASN A 34 8.78 4.24 5.37
N SER A 35 8.57 4.28 6.69
CA SER A 35 7.74 5.27 7.37
C SER A 35 8.24 6.70 7.16
N ILE A 36 9.57 6.90 7.13
CA ILE A 36 10.20 8.18 6.79
C ILE A 36 9.89 8.55 5.33
N GLY A 37 10.10 7.63 4.40
CA GLY A 37 9.81 7.86 2.98
C GLY A 37 8.33 8.16 2.72
N LEU A 38 7.43 7.44 3.39
CA LEU A 38 5.98 7.67 3.32
C LEU A 38 5.59 9.02 3.93
N ALA A 39 6.20 9.42 5.04
CA ALA A 39 5.97 10.74 5.63
C ALA A 39 6.46 11.88 4.73
N ILE A 40 7.58 11.68 4.02
CA ILE A 40 8.06 12.62 3.00
C ILE A 40 7.07 12.68 1.83
N ALA A 41 6.59 11.54 1.34
CA ALA A 41 5.61 11.48 0.26
C ALA A 41 4.29 12.16 0.65
N ALA A 42 3.76 11.91 1.86
CA ALA A 42 2.57 12.59 2.39
C ALA A 42 2.76 14.10 2.44
N ARG A 43 3.91 14.58 2.93
CA ARG A 43 4.22 16.02 2.96
C ARG A 43 4.23 16.60 1.55
N HIS A 44 4.84 15.90 0.59
CA HIS A 44 4.92 16.34 -0.80
C HIS A 44 3.55 16.40 -1.49
N SER A 45 2.68 15.41 -1.24
CA SER A 45 1.32 15.39 -1.79
C SER A 45 0.32 16.27 -1.03
N GLY A 46 0.71 16.87 0.10
CA GLY A 46 -0.20 17.55 1.02
C GLY A 46 -1.22 16.59 1.65
N GLY A 47 -0.87 15.31 1.77
CA GLY A 47 -1.66 14.25 2.37
C GLY A 47 -1.33 14.02 3.85
N ARG A 48 -1.98 13.00 4.41
CA ARG A 48 -1.79 12.51 5.78
C ARG A 48 -1.17 11.11 5.75
N HIS A 49 -0.28 10.85 6.71
CA HIS A 49 0.31 9.53 6.93
C HIS A 49 -0.15 8.98 8.27
N VAL A 50 -0.79 7.81 8.24
CA VAL A 50 -1.28 7.07 9.41
C VAL A 50 -0.49 5.77 9.53
N CYS A 51 0.02 5.49 10.73
CA CYS A 51 0.67 4.24 11.06
C CYS A 51 -0.18 3.47 12.08
N ILE A 52 -0.53 2.24 11.77
CA ILE A 52 -1.24 1.34 12.68
C ILE A 52 -0.22 0.41 13.34
N VAL A 53 -0.25 0.35 14.66
CA VAL A 53 0.61 -0.52 15.49
C VAL A 53 -0.25 -1.36 16.43
N ALA A 54 0.20 -2.57 16.75
CA ALA A 54 -0.59 -3.52 17.55
C ALA A 54 -0.84 -3.06 18.98
N ASP A 55 0.15 -2.42 19.61
CA ASP A 55 0.15 -2.14 21.05
C ASP A 55 0.98 -0.89 21.40
N GLU A 56 0.86 -0.46 22.66
CA GLU A 56 1.50 0.75 23.17
C GLU A 56 3.04 0.67 23.19
N LYS A 57 3.61 -0.51 23.42
CA LYS A 57 5.05 -0.72 23.34
C LYS A 57 5.52 -0.57 21.89
N SER A 58 4.78 -1.15 20.94
CA SER A 58 5.01 -0.95 19.51
C SER A 58 4.92 0.53 19.10
N ARG A 59 4.00 1.31 19.68
CA ARG A 59 3.93 2.77 19.46
C ARG A 59 5.19 3.49 19.93
N GLN A 60 5.69 3.16 21.12
CA GLN A 60 6.89 3.78 21.68
C GLN A 60 8.12 3.47 20.83
N GLU A 61 8.28 2.20 20.44
CA GLU A 61 9.37 1.76 19.56
C GLU A 61 9.32 2.46 18.20
N TYR A 62 8.14 2.51 17.58
CA TYR A 62 7.93 3.22 16.32
C TYR A 62 8.26 4.71 16.43
N THR A 63 7.74 5.37 17.47
CA THR A 63 7.95 6.81 17.68
C THR A 63 9.42 7.13 17.93
N CYS A 64 10.10 6.30 18.75
CA CYS A 64 11.54 6.38 18.99
C CYS A 64 12.33 6.23 17.69
N ALA A 65 11.98 5.23 16.87
CA ALA A 65 12.61 4.98 15.58
C ALA A 65 12.42 6.16 14.60
N MET A 66 11.28 6.86 14.68
CA MET A 66 10.96 8.06 13.88
C MET A 66 11.54 9.37 14.44
N GLN A 67 12.27 9.36 15.56
CA GLN A 67 12.92 10.57 16.09
C GLN A 67 14.04 11.06 15.16
N ASN A 68 14.75 10.17 14.49
CA ASN A 68 15.86 10.49 13.58
C ASN A 68 15.42 10.95 12.19
N ARG A 69 14.15 11.33 12.01
CA ARG A 69 13.61 11.78 10.72
C ARG A 69 14.17 13.17 10.34
N PRO A 70 14.22 13.52 9.04
CA PRO A 70 14.63 14.85 8.59
C PRO A 70 13.78 15.98 9.18
N ALA A 71 14.39 17.15 9.37
CA ALA A 71 13.71 18.33 9.88
C ALA A 71 12.52 18.75 9.00
N GLY A 72 11.41 19.13 9.63
CA GLY A 72 10.17 19.53 8.95
C GLY A 72 9.31 18.36 8.44
N ILE A 73 9.70 17.11 8.67
CA ILE A 73 8.80 15.96 8.50
C ILE A 73 7.99 15.78 9.77
N ALA A 74 6.67 15.79 9.66
CA ALA A 74 5.78 15.54 10.79
C ALA A 74 5.85 14.07 11.22
N LEU A 75 5.60 13.79 12.50
CA LEU A 75 5.37 12.42 12.93
C LEU A 75 4.06 11.92 12.30
N PRO A 76 4.03 10.66 11.82
CA PRO A 76 2.79 10.03 11.38
C PRO A 76 1.78 9.94 12.52
N GLU A 77 0.50 9.94 12.17
CA GLU A 77 -0.57 9.69 13.12
C GLU A 77 -0.54 8.21 13.52
N VAL A 78 -0.21 7.91 14.78
CA VAL A 78 -0.10 6.52 15.24
C VAL A 78 -1.40 6.06 15.88
N MET A 79 -2.02 5.04 15.31
CA MET A 79 -3.20 4.36 15.85
C MET A 79 -2.77 3.05 16.49
N VAL A 80 -3.18 2.84 17.75
CA VAL A 80 -2.84 1.63 18.52
C VAL A 80 -4.05 0.71 18.59
N GLY A 81 -3.86 -0.55 18.20
CA GLY A 81 -4.87 -1.60 18.29
C GLY A 81 -4.79 -2.61 17.15
N GLU A 82 -5.82 -3.46 17.06
CA GLU A 82 -5.93 -4.48 16.02
C GLU A 82 -6.04 -3.85 14.63
N ALA A 83 -5.13 -4.22 13.73
CA ALA A 83 -4.99 -3.56 12.43
C ALA A 83 -6.27 -3.66 11.59
N GLU A 84 -6.99 -4.77 11.68
CA GLU A 84 -8.26 -4.96 10.98
C GLU A 84 -9.38 -4.03 11.45
N GLU A 85 -9.55 -3.88 12.77
CA GLU A 85 -10.60 -3.03 13.33
C GLU A 85 -10.35 -1.56 13.02
N LEU A 86 -9.09 -1.13 13.13
CA LEU A 86 -8.70 0.24 12.84
C LEU A 86 -8.82 0.56 11.35
N MET A 87 -8.53 -0.41 10.48
CA MET A 87 -8.68 -0.25 9.04
C MET A 87 -10.13 0.04 8.64
N GLY A 88 -11.11 -0.63 9.28
CA GLY A 88 -12.53 -0.38 9.04
C GLY A 88 -13.03 1.02 9.42
N ARG A 89 -12.29 1.75 10.27
CA ARG A 89 -12.57 3.13 10.69
C ARG A 89 -12.02 4.17 9.73
N LEU A 90 -11.02 3.79 8.92
CA LEU A 90 -10.42 4.66 7.90
C LEU A 90 -11.26 4.61 6.63
N THR A 91 -11.34 5.74 5.92
CA THR A 91 -12.04 5.85 4.64
C THR A 91 -11.21 6.68 3.67
N GLY A 92 -11.31 6.36 2.37
CA GLY A 92 -10.62 7.11 1.34
C GLY A 92 -9.11 6.82 1.28
N ILE A 93 -8.70 5.57 1.55
CA ILE A 93 -7.29 5.19 1.51
C ILE A 93 -6.81 5.21 0.05
N ASP A 94 -5.79 6.02 -0.24
CA ASP A 94 -5.18 6.09 -1.58
C ASP A 94 -3.93 5.22 -1.68
N PHE A 95 -3.22 4.99 -0.56
CA PHE A 95 -2.00 4.20 -0.53
C PHE A 95 -1.93 3.37 0.75
N LEU A 96 -1.80 2.06 0.62
CA LEU A 96 -1.76 1.13 1.76
C LEU A 96 -0.51 0.26 1.70
N VAL A 97 0.26 0.24 2.79
CA VAL A 97 1.46 -0.59 2.95
C VAL A 97 1.27 -1.55 4.11
N VAL A 98 1.38 -2.85 3.84
CA VAL A 98 1.30 -3.90 4.86
C VAL A 98 2.55 -4.76 4.78
N ASP A 99 3.06 -5.19 5.94
CA ASP A 99 4.13 -6.17 6.02
C ASP A 99 3.55 -7.60 5.98
N GLY A 100 4.05 -8.47 5.10
CA GLY A 100 3.64 -9.86 4.99
C GLY A 100 3.97 -10.71 6.23
N HIS A 101 4.84 -10.24 7.13
CA HIS A 101 5.04 -10.85 8.45
C HIS A 101 3.92 -10.52 9.45
N CYS A 102 3.01 -9.60 9.12
CA CYS A 102 1.86 -9.31 9.96
C CYS A 102 0.93 -10.52 10.01
N LYS A 103 0.72 -11.05 11.22
CA LYS A 103 -0.31 -12.05 11.50
C LYS A 103 -1.63 -11.40 11.10
N ASP A 104 -2.30 -11.93 10.07
CA ASP A 104 -3.53 -11.39 9.49
C ASP A 104 -3.41 -10.24 8.47
N PHE A 105 -2.25 -10.09 7.80
CA PHE A 105 -2.05 -9.11 6.72
C PHE A 105 -3.14 -9.14 5.62
N THR A 106 -3.75 -10.30 5.34
CA THR A 106 -4.84 -10.42 4.36
C THR A 106 -6.13 -9.75 4.84
N ARG A 107 -6.46 -9.84 6.13
CA ARG A 107 -7.65 -9.20 6.72
C ARG A 107 -7.50 -7.68 6.69
N VAL A 108 -6.29 -7.18 6.93
CA VAL A 108 -5.99 -5.74 6.81
C VAL A 108 -6.36 -5.20 5.43
N PHE A 109 -6.04 -5.92 4.36
CA PHE A 109 -6.45 -5.53 3.01
C PHE A 109 -7.95 -5.65 2.76
N SER A 110 -8.64 -6.62 3.35
CA SER A 110 -10.09 -6.82 3.14
C SER A 110 -10.95 -5.76 3.83
N PHE A 111 -10.52 -5.23 4.98
CA PHE A 111 -11.26 -4.18 5.71
C PHE A 111 -10.97 -2.75 5.23
N ALA A 112 -10.01 -2.59 4.32
CA ALA A 112 -9.61 -1.29 3.80
C ALA A 112 -10.67 -0.68 2.87
N LYS A 113 -11.09 0.55 3.20
CA LYS A 113 -12.02 1.35 2.39
C LYS A 113 -11.23 2.32 1.51
N PHE A 114 -11.07 1.96 0.25
CA PHE A 114 -10.27 2.71 -0.70
C PHE A 114 -10.93 4.00 -1.18
N SER A 115 -10.11 4.90 -1.70
CA SER A 115 -10.56 6.13 -2.34
C SER A 115 -11.33 5.87 -3.62
N HIS A 116 -12.31 6.73 -3.91
CA HIS A 116 -13.08 6.69 -5.15
C HIS A 116 -12.21 6.99 -6.39
N LEU A 117 -11.00 7.50 -6.22
CA LEU A 117 -10.02 7.70 -7.29
C LEU A 117 -9.18 6.44 -7.57
N GLY A 118 -9.32 5.41 -6.74
CA GLY A 118 -8.49 4.21 -6.75
C GLY A 118 -7.40 4.27 -5.70
N ALA A 119 -6.65 3.18 -5.56
CA ALA A 119 -5.60 3.07 -4.55
C ALA A 119 -4.45 2.19 -5.01
N VAL A 120 -3.29 2.37 -4.39
CA VAL A 120 -2.13 1.50 -4.54
C VAL A 120 -1.91 0.72 -3.25
N LEU A 121 -1.85 -0.59 -3.37
CA LEU A 121 -1.63 -1.52 -2.27
C LEU A 121 -0.25 -2.13 -2.40
N VAL A 122 0.48 -2.20 -1.30
CA VAL A 122 1.83 -2.74 -1.25
C VAL A 122 1.92 -3.74 -0.11
N CYS A 123 2.28 -4.98 -0.45
CA CYS A 123 2.63 -6.02 0.51
C CYS A 123 4.15 -6.22 0.50
N LYS A 124 4.82 -5.87 1.61
CA LYS A 124 6.26 -6.06 1.79
C LYS A 124 6.55 -7.49 2.28
N ASN A 125 7.77 -7.98 2.08
CA ASN A 125 8.18 -9.34 2.45
C ASN A 125 7.33 -10.45 1.80
N ALA A 126 6.76 -10.15 0.63
CA ALA A 126 5.88 -11.05 -0.14
C ALA A 126 6.68 -11.86 -1.19
N SER A 127 7.74 -12.53 -0.77
CA SER A 127 8.57 -13.34 -1.69
C SER A 127 7.74 -14.50 -2.26
N ARG A 128 7.78 -14.77 -3.58
CA ARG A 128 7.03 -15.88 -4.20
C ARG A 128 7.32 -17.28 -3.62
N LYS A 129 8.47 -17.47 -2.95
CA LYS A 129 8.85 -18.74 -2.31
C LYS A 129 8.08 -18.98 -1.01
N THR A 130 7.78 -17.92 -0.28
CA THR A 130 6.92 -17.94 0.90
C THR A 130 5.46 -17.79 0.43
N PHE A 131 5.25 -16.74 -0.37
CA PHE A 131 4.16 -16.11 -1.12
C PHE A 131 3.17 -16.88 -2.05
N SER A 132 3.35 -18.18 -2.33
CA SER A 132 2.86 -18.79 -3.61
C SER A 132 1.34 -18.78 -3.85
N TRP A 133 0.56 -18.79 -2.77
CA TRP A 133 -0.91 -18.71 -2.72
C TRP A 133 -1.51 -17.29 -2.67
N PHE A 134 -0.70 -16.22 -2.65
CA PHE A 134 -1.17 -14.86 -2.39
C PHE A 134 -1.65 -14.27 -3.71
N ARG A 135 -2.95 -13.97 -3.76
CA ARG A 135 -3.58 -13.35 -4.92
C ARG A 135 -4.43 -12.21 -4.41
N TRP A 136 -4.17 -11.00 -4.90
CA TRP A 136 -4.95 -9.81 -4.56
C TRP A 136 -6.46 -10.04 -4.70
N ASN A 137 -6.89 -10.73 -5.76
CA ASN A 137 -8.31 -11.08 -6.00
C ASN A 137 -8.94 -12.01 -4.95
N LYS A 138 -8.14 -12.71 -4.13
CA LYS A 138 -8.63 -13.54 -3.02
C LYS A 138 -8.63 -12.82 -1.68
N VAL A 139 -7.87 -11.75 -1.58
CA VAL A 139 -7.59 -11.04 -0.34
C VAL A 139 -8.46 -9.78 -0.21
N LEU A 140 -8.74 -9.15 -1.35
CA LEU A 140 -9.61 -7.99 -1.43
C LEU A 140 -11.08 -8.43 -1.53
N ASP A 141 -11.97 -7.56 -1.06
CA ASP A 141 -13.41 -7.74 -1.26
C ASP A 141 -13.72 -7.87 -2.77
N SER A 142 -14.66 -8.74 -3.10
CA SER A 142 -15.22 -8.89 -4.45
C SER A 142 -15.68 -7.57 -5.10
N ALA A 143 -16.04 -6.56 -4.31
CA ALA A 143 -16.40 -5.23 -4.80
C ALA A 143 -15.19 -4.42 -5.29
N VAL A 144 -13.97 -4.79 -4.89
CA VAL A 144 -12.73 -4.09 -5.21
C VAL A 144 -12.10 -4.69 -6.46
N SER A 145 -12.12 -3.93 -7.55
CA SER A 145 -11.50 -4.38 -8.81
C SER A 145 -10.01 -4.05 -8.85
N VAL A 146 -9.18 -5.08 -8.97
CA VAL A 146 -7.72 -4.94 -9.19
C VAL A 146 -7.48 -4.72 -10.68
N VAL A 147 -6.91 -3.57 -11.04
CA VAL A 147 -6.60 -3.19 -12.42
C VAL A 147 -5.27 -3.80 -12.86
N ASN A 148 -4.30 -3.81 -11.96
CA ASN A 148 -2.96 -4.30 -12.27
C ASN A 148 -2.30 -4.81 -10.99
N SER A 149 -1.44 -5.81 -11.11
CA SER A 149 -0.65 -6.32 -9.99
C SER A 149 0.76 -6.68 -10.45
N ARG A 150 1.77 -6.35 -9.65
CA ARG A 150 3.18 -6.60 -9.94
C ARG A 150 3.88 -7.15 -8.71
N ASN A 151 4.53 -8.29 -8.86
CA ASN A 151 5.47 -8.80 -7.87
C ASN A 151 6.89 -8.44 -8.30
N LEU A 152 7.62 -7.71 -7.46
CA LEU A 152 8.96 -7.21 -7.72
C LEU A 152 9.96 -7.92 -6.79
N PRO A 153 11.06 -8.49 -7.32
CA PRO A 153 12.09 -9.14 -6.52
C PRO A 153 13.05 -8.11 -5.90
N ILE A 154 12.50 -7.13 -5.17
CA ILE A 154 13.27 -6.07 -4.50
C ILE A 154 13.29 -6.36 -3.00
N GLY A 155 14.49 -6.36 -2.40
CA GLY A 155 14.67 -6.75 -1.00
C GLY A 155 14.18 -8.17 -0.73
N SER A 156 13.32 -8.33 0.27
CA SER A 156 12.66 -9.60 0.61
C SER A 156 11.43 -9.92 -0.26
N GLY A 157 11.23 -9.19 -1.36
CA GLY A 157 10.06 -9.29 -2.23
C GLY A 157 8.96 -8.28 -1.87
N ILE A 158 8.42 -7.62 -2.89
CA ILE A 158 7.33 -6.66 -2.77
C ILE A 158 6.25 -7.06 -3.76
N ASP A 159 5.01 -7.16 -3.29
CA ASP A 159 3.84 -7.30 -4.16
C ASP A 159 3.06 -5.99 -4.18
N ILE A 160 2.59 -5.59 -5.35
CA ILE A 160 1.90 -4.33 -5.59
C ILE A 160 0.59 -4.64 -6.30
N ALA A 161 -0.50 -4.02 -5.87
CA ALA A 161 -1.75 -3.98 -6.61
C ALA A 161 -2.24 -2.54 -6.80
N TYR A 162 -2.84 -2.31 -7.96
CA TYR A 162 -3.55 -1.08 -8.29
C TYR A 162 -5.04 -1.39 -8.28
N VAL A 163 -5.78 -0.70 -7.44
CA VAL A 163 -7.22 -0.83 -7.29
C VAL A 163 -7.91 0.28 -8.08
N ALA A 164 -8.94 -0.10 -8.85
CA ALA A 164 -9.72 0.88 -9.59
C ALA A 164 -10.57 1.72 -8.64
N GLY A 165 -10.65 3.02 -8.93
CA GLY A 165 -11.63 3.88 -8.30
C GLY A 165 -13.05 3.51 -8.70
N GLU A 166 -14.01 3.95 -7.90
CA GLU A 166 -15.41 3.88 -8.27
C GLU A 166 -15.62 4.65 -9.58
N LYS A 167 -16.24 3.99 -10.57
CA LYS A 167 -16.62 4.66 -11.80
C LYS A 167 -17.65 5.73 -11.44
N ARG A 168 -17.23 6.99 -11.38
CA ARG A 168 -18.18 8.09 -11.59
C ARG A 168 -18.76 7.85 -12.97
N CYS A 169 -20.06 7.56 -13.05
CA CYS A 169 -20.80 7.56 -14.30
C CYS A 169 -20.86 9.00 -14.83
N SER A 170 -19.73 9.57 -15.25
CA SER A 170 -19.70 10.70 -16.15
C SER A 170 -20.01 10.16 -17.53
N GLY A 171 -21.21 10.47 -18.01
CA GLY A 171 -21.70 10.03 -19.31
C GLY A 171 -20.75 10.42 -20.44
N LYS A 172 -20.04 9.41 -20.96
CA LYS A 172 -19.71 9.21 -22.38
C LYS A 172 -18.92 7.92 -22.47
N VAL A 173 -19.46 6.94 -23.20
CA VAL A 173 -18.69 5.78 -23.67
C VAL A 173 -17.68 6.30 -24.69
N THR A 174 -16.56 6.84 -24.23
CA THR A 174 -15.43 7.15 -25.11
C THR A 174 -14.67 5.86 -25.35
N LYS A 175 -14.57 5.49 -26.63
CA LYS A 175 -13.76 4.39 -27.16
C LYS A 175 -12.39 4.37 -26.47
N GLY A 176 -12.19 3.39 -25.59
CA GLY A 176 -10.98 3.26 -24.78
C GLY A 176 -10.20 2.02 -25.19
N TRP A 177 -8.88 2.14 -25.16
CA TRP A 177 -7.97 1.01 -25.33
C TRP A 177 -8.03 0.12 -24.08
N ILE A 178 -8.19 -1.18 -24.30
CA ILE A 178 -8.15 -2.19 -23.25
C ILE A 178 -6.79 -2.86 -23.38
N THR A 179 -5.88 -2.55 -22.48
CA THR A 179 -4.59 -3.23 -22.40
C THR A 179 -4.74 -4.46 -21.52
N HIS A 180 -4.60 -5.64 -22.10
CA HIS A 180 -4.45 -6.91 -21.42
C HIS A 180 -2.99 -7.30 -21.48
N MET A 181 -2.40 -7.70 -20.36
CA MET A 181 -1.01 -8.13 -20.32
C MET A 181 -0.94 -9.56 -19.80
N ASP A 182 -0.33 -10.43 -20.60
CA ASP A 182 -0.19 -11.83 -20.28
C ASP A 182 0.84 -12.02 -19.16
N GLN A 183 0.43 -12.66 -18.05
CA GLN A 183 1.29 -12.82 -16.87
C GLN A 183 2.35 -13.92 -17.02
N GLN A 184 2.29 -14.73 -18.07
CA GLN A 184 3.23 -15.82 -18.33
C GLN A 184 4.28 -15.43 -19.36
N SER A 185 3.91 -14.71 -20.43
CA SER A 185 4.85 -14.23 -21.45
C SER A 185 5.34 -12.81 -21.23
N GLY A 186 4.60 -11.99 -20.47
CA GLY A 186 4.89 -10.56 -20.30
C GLY A 186 4.49 -9.70 -21.51
N GLU A 187 3.80 -10.29 -22.50
CA GLU A 187 3.38 -9.61 -23.72
C GLU A 187 2.16 -8.71 -23.47
N GLU A 188 2.18 -7.54 -24.12
CA GLU A 188 1.10 -6.56 -24.06
C GLU A 188 0.16 -6.75 -25.26
N HIS A 189 -1.09 -7.07 -24.98
CA HIS A 189 -2.17 -7.14 -25.97
C HIS A 189 -3.09 -5.94 -25.79
N VAL A 190 -3.09 -5.06 -26.80
CA VAL A 190 -3.93 -3.87 -26.80
C VAL A 190 -5.14 -4.10 -27.70
N PHE A 191 -6.32 -4.10 -27.10
CA PHE A 191 -7.59 -4.25 -27.81
C PHE A 191 -8.31 -2.91 -27.89
N ARG A 192 -8.84 -2.59 -29.07
CA ARG A 192 -9.66 -1.39 -29.27
C ARG A 192 -11.15 -1.76 -29.21
N ARG A 193 -11.93 -0.98 -28.46
CA ARG A 193 -13.38 -1.11 -28.39
C ARG A 193 -14.09 -0.38 -29.52
#